data_AF-A0A954QPC8-F1
#
_entry.id   AF-A0A954QPC8-F1
#
_cell.length_a   1.000
_cell.length_b   1.000
_cell.length_c   1.000
_cell.angle_alpha   90.00
_cell.angle_beta   90.00
_cell.angle_gamma   90.00
#
_symmetry.space_group_name_H-M   'P 1'
#
loop_
_entity.id
_entity.type
_entity.pdbx_description
1 polymer ?
#
loop_
_entity_poly.entity_id
_entity_poly.type
_entity_poly.pdbx_seq_one_letter_code
_entity_poly.pdbx_strand_id
1 'polypeptide(L)' 'MNQSTEKQTDKATYCRHRGPVTCVAGIPGQRAAVSSAYDGSIAYIDFATKEMTLLGYHDHLANRITVNAAGTLAAS' A
#
# COMPACT_ATOMS: atom_id res chain seq x y z
N MET A 1 8.94 -43.32 -3.14
CA MET A 1 8.17 -42.09 -3.40
C MET A 1 8.20 -41.25 -2.13
N ASN A 2 9.17 -40.34 -1.98
CA ASN A 2 9.16 -39.37 -0.89
C ASN A 2 8.58 -38.07 -1.46
N GLN A 3 7.33 -37.77 -1.12
CA GLN A 3 6.79 -36.43 -1.34
C GLN A 3 7.25 -35.57 -0.16
N SER A 4 8.25 -34.73 -0.40
CA SER A 4 8.62 -33.61 0.45
C SER A 4 7.43 -32.64 0.50
N THR A 5 6.82 -32.50 1.67
CA THR A 5 5.81 -31.48 1.94
C THR A 5 6.48 -30.12 2.00
N GLU A 6 6.45 -29.38 0.90
CA GLU A 6 6.79 -27.95 0.89
C GLU A 6 5.80 -27.22 1.81
N LYS A 7 6.33 -26.55 2.84
CA LYS A 7 5.56 -25.62 3.68
C LYS A 7 5.16 -24.44 2.80
N GLN A 8 3.93 -24.42 2.33
CA GLN A 8 3.34 -23.25 1.69
C GLN A 8 3.32 -22.12 2.70
N THR A 9 4.26 -21.18 2.54
CA THR A 9 4.37 -20.01 3.39
C THR A 9 3.34 -19.01 2.87
N ASP A 10 2.21 -18.90 3.56
CA ASP A 10 1.23 -17.85 3.32
C ASP A 10 1.93 -16.50 3.38
N LYS A 11 2.17 -15.89 2.21
CA LYS A 11 2.76 -14.57 2.11
C LYS A 11 1.75 -13.60 2.71
N ALA A 12 2.03 -13.13 3.93
CA ALA A 12 1.14 -12.23 4.64
C ALA A 12 0.73 -11.07 3.72
N THR A 13 -0.55 -11.00 3.38
CA THR A 13 -1.09 -9.95 2.54
C THR A 13 -1.14 -8.67 3.36
N TYR A 14 -0.60 -7.58 2.81
CA TYR A 14 -0.65 -6.28 3.47
C TYR A 14 -2.08 -5.77 3.44
N CYS A 15 -2.76 -5.73 4.59
CA CYS A 15 -4.18 -5.38 4.65
C CYS A 15 -4.48 -4.09 5.41
N ARG A 16 -3.49 -3.50 6.09
CA ARG A 16 -3.64 -2.26 6.87
C ARG A 16 -2.30 -1.66 7.27
N HIS A 17 -2.32 -0.35 7.52
CA HIS A 17 -1.25 0.35 8.24
C HIS A 17 -1.18 -0.12 9.71
N ARG A 18 0.04 -0.13 10.27
CA ARG A 18 0.35 -0.45 11.67
C ARG A 18 0.52 0.79 12.55
N GLY A 19 0.40 1.98 11.96
CA GLY A 19 0.38 3.26 12.66
C GLY A 19 -0.73 4.17 12.14
N PRO A 20 -0.94 5.34 12.77
CA PRO A 20 -1.88 6.35 12.27
C PRO A 20 -1.64 6.68 10.80
N VAL A 21 -2.73 6.73 10.03
CA VAL A 21 -2.72 7.20 8.65
C VAL A 21 -2.52 8.72 8.66
N THR A 22 -1.52 9.19 7.94
CA THR A 22 -1.14 10.62 7.88
C THR A 22 -1.72 11.31 6.66
N CYS A 23 -1.85 10.58 5.56
CA CYS A 23 -2.35 11.12 4.30
C CYS A 23 -3.01 10.02 3.47
N VAL A 24 -4.03 10.42 2.71
CA VAL A 24 -4.62 9.63 1.64
C VAL A 24 -4.83 10.55 0.46
N ALA A 25 -4.36 10.15 -0.72
CA ALA A 25 -4.52 10.87 -1.98
C ALA A 25 -5.24 9.98 -3.00
N GLY A 26 -6.40 10.42 -3.50
CA GLY A 26 -7.10 9.73 -4.57
C GLY A 26 -6.34 9.82 -5.90
N ILE A 27 -6.45 8.79 -6.74
CA ILE A 27 -5.83 8.77 -8.07
C ILE A 27 -6.87 9.25 -9.09
N PRO A 28 -6.66 10.39 -9.77
CA PRO A 28 -7.61 10.92 -10.75
C PRO A 28 -7.98 9.89 -11.83
N GLY A 29 -9.28 9.77 -12.12
CA GLY A 29 -9.79 8.84 -13.13
C GLY A 29 -9.80 7.36 -12.72
N GLN A 30 -9.34 7.02 -11.51
CA GLN A 30 -9.27 5.65 -11.02
C GLN A 30 -10.11 5.47 -9.74
N ARG A 31 -10.60 4.25 -9.53
CA ARG A 31 -11.27 3.85 -8.27
C ARG A 31 -10.21 3.38 -7.27
N ALA A 32 -9.25 4.24 -7.01
CA ALA A 32 -8.07 3.91 -6.21
C ALA A 32 -7.49 5.12 -5.49
N ALA A 33 -6.64 4.85 -4.50
CA ALA A 33 -5.90 5.86 -3.75
C ALA A 33 -4.52 5.36 -3.34
N VAL A 34 -3.67 6.29 -2.90
CA VAL A 34 -2.40 6.00 -2.21
C VAL A 34 -2.47 6.56 -0.80
N SER A 35 -2.00 5.83 0.20
CA SER A 35 -2.00 6.23 1.60
C SER A 35 -0.63 6.10 2.25
N SER A 36 -0.36 6.95 3.24
CA SER A 36 0.86 6.96 4.06
C SER A 36 0.52 6.88 5.54
N ALA A 37 1.45 6.36 6.35
CA ALA A 37 1.28 6.28 7.79
C ALA A 37 2.57 6.49 8.59
N TYR A 38 2.41 6.63 9.92
CA TYR A 38 3.53 6.76 10.87
C TYR A 38 4.43 5.53 10.98
N ASP A 39 3.99 4.37 10.52
CA ASP A 39 4.84 3.19 10.38
C ASP A 39 5.77 3.25 9.15
N GLY A 40 5.84 4.41 8.49
CA GLY A 40 6.65 4.66 7.29
C GLY A 40 6.06 4.07 6.01
N SER A 41 4.99 3.26 6.09
CA SER A 41 4.47 2.55 4.93
C SER A 41 3.74 3.47 3.96
N ILE A 42 3.92 3.17 2.67
CA ILE A 42 3.14 3.71 1.55
C ILE A 42 2.35 2.56 0.93
N ALA A 43 1.06 2.72 0.74
CA ALA A 43 0.20 1.67 0.21
C ALA A 43 -0.72 2.18 -0.91
N TYR A 44 -0.93 1.35 -1.92
CA TYR A 44 -1.99 1.49 -2.91
C TYR A 44 -3.26 0.82 -2.39
N ILE A 45 -4.41 1.43 -2.64
CA ILE A 45 -5.74 0.92 -2.26
C ILE A 45 -6.57 0.80 -3.52
N ASP A 46 -7.07 -0.40 -3.80
CA ASP A 46 -8.08 -0.64 -4.82
C ASP A 46 -9.47 -0.62 -4.19
N PHE A 47 -10.34 0.30 -4.59
CA PHE A 47 -11.70 0.40 -4.02
C PHE A 47 -12.69 -0.61 -4.62
N ALA A 48 -12.39 -1.21 -5.77
CA ALA A 48 -13.23 -2.26 -6.35
C ALA A 48 -13.02 -3.59 -5.63
N THR A 49 -11.77 -3.98 -5.36
CA THR A 49 -11.45 -5.23 -4.65
C THR A 49 -11.38 -5.07 -3.13
N LYS A 50 -11.24 -3.83 -2.64
CA LYS A 50 -11.00 -3.49 -1.23
C LYS A 50 -9.67 -4.05 -0.70
N GLU A 51 -8.70 -4.23 -1.59
CA GLU A 51 -7.38 -4.73 -1.25
C GLU A 51 -6.39 -3.57 -1.10
N MET A 52 -5.39 -3.79 -0.24
CA MET A 52 -4.24 -2.91 -0.11
C MET A 52 -3.00 -3.61 -0.62
N THR A 53 -2.12 -2.85 -1.29
CA THR A 53 -0.80 -3.33 -1.69
C THR A 53 0.24 -2.40 -1.11
N LEU A 54 1.20 -2.95 -0.36
CA LEU A 54 2.35 -2.20 0.12
C LEU A 54 3.23 -1.82 -1.08
N LEU A 55 3.46 -0.52 -1.25
CA LEU A 55 4.35 0.02 -2.28
C LEU A 55 5.80 0.17 -1.76
N GLY A 56 5.96 0.42 -0.46
CA GLY A 56 7.27 0.55 0.17
C GLY A 56 7.20 1.22 1.54
N TYR A 57 8.37 1.57 2.05
CA TYR A 57 8.55 2.29 3.31
C TYR A 57 9.47 3.48 3.13
N HIS A 58 9.20 4.54 3.89
CA HIS A 58 10.20 5.52 4.29
C HIS A 58 10.97 5.01 5.52
N ASP A 59 12.21 5.48 5.72
CA ASP A 59 13.02 5.15 6.91
C ASP A 59 12.51 5.83 8.20
N HIS A 60 11.49 6.69 8.07
CA HIS A 60 10.80 7.33 9.18
C HIS A 60 9.32 7.58 8.80
N LEU A 61 8.55 8.24 9.66
CA LEU A 61 7.14 8.53 9.39
C LEU A 61 6.93 9.29 8.06
N ALA A 62 6.05 8.74 7.22
CA ALA A 62 5.63 9.36 5.97
C ALA A 62 4.49 10.35 6.25
N ASN A 63 4.62 11.60 5.82
CA ASN A 63 3.73 12.69 6.26
C ASN A 63 2.64 13.06 5.25
N ARG A 64 2.94 12.98 3.96
CA ARG A 64 2.08 13.53 2.91
C ARG A 64 2.28 12.77 1.63
N ILE A 65 1.20 12.61 0.87
CA ILE A 65 1.25 12.14 -0.51
C ILE A 65 0.56 13.17 -1.41
N THR A 66 1.06 13.33 -2.63
CA THR A 66 0.34 13.99 -3.72
C THR A 66 0.37 13.13 -4.98
N VAL A 67 -0.69 13.19 -5.79
CA VAL A 67 -0.78 12.50 -7.08
C VAL A 67 -0.86 13.56 -8.19
N ASN A 68 -0.16 13.34 -9.30
CA ASN A 68 -0.23 14.26 -10.44
C ASN A 68 -1.62 14.23 -11.11
N ALA A 69 -1.94 15.27 -11.89
CA ALA A 69 -3.26 15.38 -12.53
C ALA A 69 -3.58 14.20 -13.48
N ALA A 70 -2.56 13.60 -14.08
CA ALA A 70 -2.71 12.44 -14.95
C ALA A 70 -2.96 11.11 -14.21
N GLY A 71 -2.79 11.08 -12.88
CA GLY A 71 -2.96 9.86 -12.08
C GLY A 71 -1.88 8.79 -12.31
N THR A 72 -0.72 9.18 -12.84
CA THR A 72 0.37 8.25 -13.21
C THR A 72 1.55 8.27 -12.24
N LEU A 73 1.68 9.33 -11.43
CA LEU A 73 2.79 9.50 -10.49
C LEU A 73 2.26 9.96 -9.14
N ALA A 74 2.89 9.45 -8.08
CA ALA A 74 2.71 9.91 -6.71
C ALA A 74 4.07 10.32 -6.12
N ALA A 75 4.06 11.36 -5.27
CA ALA A 75 5.20 11.77 -4.47
C ALA A 75 4.84 11.67 -2.99
N SER A 76 5.77 11.15 -2.19
CA SER A 76 5.62 10.89 -0.74
C SER A 76 6.88 11.29 0.02
#